data_AF-A0A484Z9Z0-F1
#
_entry.id   AF-A0A484Z9Z0-F1
#
_cell.length_a   1.000
_cell.length_b   1.000
_cell.length_c   1.000
_cell.angle_alpha   90.00
_cell.angle_beta   90.00
_cell.angle_gamma   90.00
#
_symmetry.space_group_name_H-M   'P 1'
#
loop_
_entity.id
_entity.type
_entity.pdbx_description
1 polymer ?
#
loop_
_entity_poly.entity_id
_entity_poly.type
_entity_poly.pdbx_seq_one_letter_code
_entity_poly.pdbx_strand_id
1 'polypeptide(L)' 'MKKQLLSTLAASVLMLSASVVQAQDAPSRTECIAPAKPGGGFDLTCKLIQVSLLETKAIEKPMRVTYMPAA' A
#
# COMPACT_ATOMS: atom_id res chain seq x y z
N MET A 1 -19.28 -36.58 23.54
CA MET A 1 -20.02 -35.71 22.58
C MET A 1 -19.93 -34.22 22.92
N LYS A 2 -20.31 -33.75 24.12
CA LYS A 2 -20.21 -32.32 24.53
C LYS A 2 -18.81 -31.70 24.36
N LYS A 3 -17.73 -32.41 24.73
CA LYS A 3 -16.34 -31.94 24.57
C LYS A 3 -15.90 -31.78 23.10
N GLN A 4 -16.44 -32.59 22.19
CA GLN A 4 -16.17 -32.45 20.76
C GLN A 4 -16.91 -31.25 20.15
N LEU A 5 -18.16 -31.01 20.59
CA LEU A 5 -18.91 -29.80 20.21
C LEU A 5 -18.22 -28.51 20.68
N LEU A 6 -17.67 -28.51 21.89
CA LEU A 6 -16.89 -27.37 22.43
C LEU A 6 -15.58 -27.15 21.65
N SER A 7 -14.88 -28.22 21.27
CA SER A 7 -13.63 -28.14 20.49
C SER A 7 -13.86 -27.63 19.07
N THR A 8 -14.92 -28.10 18.39
CA THR A 8 -15.24 -27.63 17.04
C THR A 8 -15.66 -26.16 17.04
N LEU A 9 -16.39 -25.71 18.07
CA LEU A 9 -16.80 -24.30 18.18
C LEU A 9 -15.60 -23.36 18.39
N ALA A 10 -14.64 -23.77 19.23
CA ALA A 10 -13.42 -23.01 19.47
C ALA A 10 -12.55 -22.90 18.21
N ALA A 11 -12.44 -23.98 17.43
CA ALA A 11 -11.69 -23.98 16.18
C ALA A 11 -12.31 -23.03 15.12
N SER A 12 -13.64 -22.98 15.02
CA SER A 12 -14.33 -22.05 14.12
C SER A 12 -14.15 -20.58 14.50
N VAL A 13 -14.07 -20.26 15.80
CA VAL A 13 -13.82 -18.88 16.25
C VAL A 13 -12.38 -18.45 15.91
N LEU A 14 -11.40 -19.34 16.05
CA LEU A 14 -10.00 -19.05 15.72
C LEU A 14 -9.80 -18.75 14.22
N MET A 15 -10.51 -19.47 13.34
CA MET A 15 -10.44 -19.27 11.89
C MET A 15 -11.07 -17.93 11.46
N LEU A 16 -12.06 -17.44 12.19
CA LEU A 16 -12.74 -16.17 11.88
C LEU A 16 -11.88 -14.95 12.27
N SER A 17 -11.00 -15.08 13.26
CA SER A 17 -10.07 -14.00 13.65
C SER A 17 -8.93 -13.75 12.64
N ALA A 18 -8.65 -14.68 11.73
CA ALA A 18 -7.55 -14.54 10.77
C ALA A 18 -7.90 -13.69 9.54
N SER A 19 -9.18 -13.33 9.32
CA SER A 19 -9.65 -12.66 8.10
C SER A 19 -9.69 -11.13 8.19
N VAL A 20 -9.22 -10.52 9.29
CA VAL A 20 -9.30 -9.06 9.50
C VAL A 20 -8.14 -8.26 8.89
N VAL A 21 -7.51 -8.76 7.81
CA VAL A 21 -6.58 -7.92 7.02
C VAL A 21 -7.40 -6.92 6.23
N GLN A 22 -7.76 -5.82 6.89
CA GLN A 22 -8.40 -4.68 6.24
C GLN A 22 -7.37 -4.03 5.30
N ALA A 23 -7.76 -3.86 4.03
CA ALA A 23 -7.01 -3.01 3.11
C ALA A 23 -6.91 -1.62 3.75
N GLN A 24 -5.68 -1.22 4.04
CA GLN A 24 -5.41 0.09 4.66
C GLN A 24 -5.63 1.13 3.57
N ASP A 25 -6.35 2.21 3.88
CA ASP A 25 -6.57 3.30 2.91
C ASP A 25 -5.24 3.77 2.35
N ALA A 26 -5.25 4.16 1.07
CA ALA A 26 -4.06 4.67 0.41
C ALA A 26 -3.48 5.85 1.22
N PRO A 27 -2.14 5.96 1.35
CA PRO A 27 -1.51 7.03 2.10
C PRO A 27 -1.97 8.39 1.59
N SER A 28 -2.47 9.25 2.49
CA SER A 28 -2.97 10.58 2.14
C SER A 28 -1.91 11.52 1.54
N ARG A 29 -0.63 11.20 1.72
CA ARG A 29 0.53 11.88 1.13
C ARG A 29 1.44 10.90 0.41
N THR A 30 1.03 10.42 -0.76
CA THR A 30 1.93 9.66 -1.63
C THR A 30 3.04 10.56 -2.17
N GLU A 31 4.30 10.16 -2.01
CA GLU A 31 5.48 10.92 -2.43
C GLU A 31 6.56 9.98 -3.01
N CYS A 32 7.21 10.42 -4.09
CA CYS A 32 8.39 9.78 -4.66
C CYS A 32 9.60 10.70 -4.44
N ILE A 33 10.63 10.18 -3.78
CA ILE A 33 11.90 10.90 -3.59
C ILE A 33 12.83 10.57 -4.76
N ALA A 34 13.11 11.55 -5.60
CA ALA A 34 14.08 11.45 -6.68
C ALA A 34 15.46 11.95 -6.19
N PRO A 35 16.51 11.10 -6.14
CA PRO A 35 17.85 11.49 -5.66
C PRO A 35 18.67 12.30 -6.69
N ALA A 36 18.01 13.04 -7.58
CA ALA A 36 18.64 13.70 -8.72
C ALA A 36 17.92 15.02 -9.07
N LYS A 37 18.46 15.75 -10.05
CA LYS A 37 17.80 16.94 -10.62
C LYS A 37 16.57 16.54 -11.47
N PRO A 38 15.58 17.44 -11.64
CA PRO A 38 14.48 17.24 -12.58
C PRO A 38 14.97 16.91 -13.99
N GLY A 39 14.23 16.07 -14.70
CA GLY A 39 14.56 15.60 -16.05
C GLY A 39 15.56 14.44 -16.12
N GLY A 40 16.13 13.99 -15.00
CA GLY A 40 16.95 12.77 -14.95
C GLY A 40 16.12 11.48 -14.96
N GLY A 41 16.79 10.33 -15.04
CA GLY A 41 16.11 9.01 -15.06
C GLY A 41 15.21 8.77 -13.84
N PHE A 42 15.61 9.22 -12.65
CA PHE A 42 14.80 9.11 -11.44
C PHE A 42 13.52 9.96 -11.49
N ASP A 43 13.56 11.16 -12.09
CA ASP A 43 12.36 11.99 -12.27
C ASP A 43 11.36 11.30 -13.21
N LEU A 44 11.84 10.82 -14.36
CA LEU A 44 11.02 10.12 -15.34
C LEU A 44 10.39 8.85 -14.74
N THR A 45 11.15 8.07 -13.97
CA THR A 45 10.63 6.89 -13.27
C THR A 45 9.58 7.28 -12.22
N CYS A 46 9.82 8.31 -11.40
CA CYS A 46 8.82 8.78 -10.43
C CYS A 46 7.53 9.25 -11.12
N LYS A 47 7.63 9.93 -12.27
CA LYS A 47 6.48 10.37 -13.06
C LYS A 47 5.72 9.20 -13.70
N LEU A 48 6.42 8.19 -14.19
CA LEU A 48 5.80 6.98 -14.70
C LEU A 48 4.98 6.28 -13.60
N ILE A 49 5.58 6.11 -12.41
CA ILE A 49 4.89 5.54 -11.24
C ILE A 49 3.68 6.39 -10.86
N GLN A 50 3.79 7.72 -10.87
CA GLN A 50 2.68 8.63 -10.59
C GLN A 50 1.49 8.37 -11.51
N VAL A 51 1.72 8.29 -12.82
CA VAL A 51 0.67 8.02 -13.80
C VAL A 51 0.08 6.62 -13.59
N SER A 52 0.94 5.60 -13.45
CA SER A 52 0.47 4.22 -13.27
C SER A 52 -0.38 4.04 -12.01
N LEU A 53 0.00 4.65 -10.88
CA LEU A 53 -0.77 4.56 -9.64
C LEU A 53 -2.12 5.31 -9.73
N LEU A 54 -2.16 6.42 -10.45
CA LEU A 54 -3.39 7.19 -10.64
C LEU A 54 -4.35 6.48 -11.60
N GLU A 55 -3.86 5.94 -12.71
CA GLU A 55 -4.67 5.21 -13.69
C GLU A 55 -5.25 3.91 -13.13
N THR A 56 -4.48 3.20 -12.31
CA THR A 56 -4.93 1.99 -11.61
C THR A 56 -5.82 2.30 -10.40
N LYS A 57 -6.03 3.58 -10.08
CA LYS A 57 -6.78 4.05 -8.90
C LYS A 57 -6.21 3.51 -7.58
N ALA A 58 -4.92 3.18 -7.55
CA ALA A 58 -4.21 2.84 -6.32
C ALA A 58 -4.02 4.08 -5.42
N ILE A 59 -4.05 5.27 -6.01
CA ILE A 59 -4.07 6.56 -5.30
C ILE A 59 -5.17 7.46 -5.88
N GLU A 60 -5.79 8.27 -5.03
CA GLU A 60 -6.86 9.19 -5.45
C GLU A 60 -6.35 10.52 -6.01
N LYS A 61 -5.12 10.90 -5.65
CA LYS A 61 -4.50 12.18 -6.00
C LYS A 61 -3.12 11.92 -6.60
N PRO A 62 -2.66 12.76 -7.54
CA PRO A 62 -1.32 12.62 -8.10
C PRO A 62 -0.24 12.62 -7.01
N MET A 63 0.62 11.60 -7.03
CA MET A 63 1.79 11.50 -6.16
C MET A 63 2.72 12.72 -6.32
N ARG A 64 3.29 13.25 -5.24
CA ARG A 64 4.26 14.35 -5.33
C ARG A 64 5.67 13.82 -5.65
N VAL A 65 6.41 14.49 -6.53
CA VAL A 65 7.84 14.19 -6.75
C VAL A 65 8.68 15.21 -5.96
N THR A 66 9.56 14.72 -5.10
CA THR A 66 10.46 15.55 -4.30
C THR A 66 11.89 15.23 -4.68
N TYR A 67 12.64 16.26 -5.01
CA TYR A 67 14.03 16.12 -5.40
C TYR A 67 14.91 16.28 -4.17
N MET A 68 15.71 15.24 -3.87
CA MET A 68 16.69 15.24 -2.79
C MET A 68 18.06 14.83 -3.34
N PRO A 69 18.75 15.72 -4.07
CA PRO A 69 20.11 15.44 -4.55
C PRO A 69 21.06 15.23 -3.38
N ALA A 70 21.97 14.26 -3.49
CA ALA A 70 23.16 14.25 -2.65
C ALA A 70 24.09 15.39 -3.11
N ALA A 71 24.62 16.16 -2.15
CA ALA A 71 25.55 17.26 -2.41
C ALA A 71 26.87 16.74 -3.01
#